data_AF-A0AA39DDW0-F1
#
_entry.id   AF-A0AA39DDW0-F1
#
_cell.length_a   1.000
_cell.length_b   1.000
_cell.length_c   1.000
_cell.angle_alpha   90.00
_cell.angle_beta   90.00
_cell.angle_gamma   90.00
#
_symmetry.space_group_name_H-M   'P 1'
#
loop_
_entity.id
_entity.type
_entity.pdbx_description
1 polymer ?
#
loop_
_entity_poly.entity_id
_entity_poly.type
_entity_poly.pdbx_seq_one_letter_code
_entity_poly.pdbx_strand_id
1 'polypeptide(L)'
;MFSGIPNNGSRSSKSLISFGFLPFLGNRMEEAVSAEPILNKDETLTRQSSFMGLKCWQWWLLVAVNIFFLLAGQAAAVLLGRFYYDKGGNSKWMATFVQTAAFPILFIPLFLISSSKEPSTTTPPSCIILASIYIALGVVLAGDNMLYSTGLLYLTASTYSLICATQLAFNAVFSFYINSQKFTALILNSVVILSLSAALVAINDDSEGSSGISKGKYAIGFICTLAASALYSLLLSLMQLSFEKVIKKETFSVVLEMQIYTSIVATCASLVGLFASGEWKTLHGEMNGFGKGRISYVMTLVWTAVAWQVCSVGVVGLIFLVSSLFSNVISTLSLAVVPIASVMVFHDEMNGVKVIAMLLAFWGFASYIYQNYLDDRKAIKAQTGADDNHSNDSSCF
;
A
#
# COMPACT_ATOMS: atom_id res chain seq x y z
N MET A 1 34.71 -43.21 32.16
CA MET A 1 35.01 -43.03 30.71
C MET A 1 33.71 -43.28 29.95
N PHE A 2 32.77 -42.33 30.03
CA PHE A 2 31.51 -42.40 29.30
C PHE A 2 31.64 -41.48 28.09
N SER A 3 31.61 -42.09 26.91
CA SER A 3 31.72 -41.44 25.61
C SER A 3 30.50 -40.54 25.36
N GLY A 4 30.77 -39.25 25.13
CA GLY A 4 29.76 -38.26 24.78
C GLY A 4 29.32 -38.35 23.33
N ILE A 5 28.03 -38.14 23.12
CA ILE A 5 27.43 -37.64 21.89
C ILE A 5 27.05 -36.17 22.17
N PRO A 6 27.31 -35.25 21.24
CA PRO A 6 26.25 -34.37 20.77
C PRO A 6 26.29 -34.31 19.23
N ASN A 7 25.26 -34.77 18.53
CA ASN A 7 24.04 -34.03 18.19
C ASN A 7 24.33 -32.58 17.76
N ASN A 8 24.64 -32.37 16.48
CA ASN A 8 24.71 -31.03 15.89
C ASN A 8 23.40 -30.74 15.16
N GLY A 9 22.42 -30.26 15.93
CA GLY A 9 21.19 -29.69 15.42
C GLY A 9 21.33 -28.19 15.19
N SER A 10 20.97 -27.76 13.98
CA SER A 10 20.23 -26.52 13.68
C SER A 10 20.67 -25.21 14.34
N ARG A 11 21.11 -24.24 13.52
CA ARG A 11 20.83 -22.81 13.77
C ARG A 11 20.48 -22.06 12.49
N SER A 12 19.27 -22.32 12.00
CA SER A 12 18.57 -21.42 11.08
C SER A 12 17.84 -20.37 11.90
N SER A 13 18.46 -19.21 12.12
CA SER A 13 17.78 -18.04 12.70
C SER A 13 17.30 -17.14 11.56
N LYS A 14 16.04 -17.34 11.16
CA LYS A 14 15.29 -16.39 10.33
C LYS A 14 14.13 -15.89 11.18
N SER A 15 14.14 -14.63 11.63
CA SER A 15 12.95 -13.92 12.15
C SER A 15 12.22 -13.30 10.95
N LEU A 16 10.99 -13.72 10.63
CA LEU A 16 9.71 -13.22 11.17
C LEU A 16 9.59 -11.69 11.10
N ILE A 17 9.13 -11.20 9.96
CA ILE A 17 8.59 -9.85 9.79
C ILE A 17 7.09 -10.06 9.47
N SER A 18 6.25 -9.02 9.50
CA SER A 18 4.83 -9.08 9.09
C SER A 18 4.45 -7.89 8.19
N PHE A 19 3.49 -8.12 7.29
CA PHE A 19 3.24 -7.38 6.04
C PHE A 19 2.13 -6.31 6.13
N GLY A 20 1.88 -5.57 5.04
CA GLY A 20 0.49 -5.14 4.75
C GLY A 20 0.17 -4.06 3.72
N PHE A 21 1.04 -3.14 3.29
CA PHE A 21 0.85 -2.24 2.10
C PHE A 21 2.06 -1.34 1.81
N LEU A 22 3.05 -1.38 2.70
CA LEU A 22 4.47 -1.15 2.48
C LEU A 22 5.16 -1.85 3.66
N PRO A 23 5.74 -3.05 3.49
CA PRO A 23 6.56 -3.69 4.51
C PRO A 23 7.93 -2.99 4.49
N PHE A 24 8.00 -1.80 5.06
CA PHE A 24 9.20 -0.96 4.99
C PHE A 24 9.64 -0.54 6.39
N LEU A 25 10.17 -1.40 7.25
CA LEU A 25 10.93 -1.08 8.48
C LEU A 25 10.55 -2.08 9.56
N GLY A 26 11.28 -3.19 9.59
CA GLY A 26 11.22 -4.12 10.69
C GLY A 26 12.46 -5.00 10.74
N ASN A 27 13.65 -4.43 10.47
CA ASN A 27 14.92 -5.04 10.89
C ASN A 27 16.23 -4.25 10.63
N ARG A 28 16.23 -2.96 10.27
CA ARG A 28 17.54 -2.27 10.11
C ARG A 28 17.60 -0.78 10.44
N MET A 29 16.78 -0.35 11.40
CA MET A 29 17.09 0.86 12.19
C MET A 29 17.86 0.52 13.48
N GLU A 30 18.57 -0.61 13.51
CA GLU A 30 19.38 -1.04 14.66
C GLU A 30 20.87 -1.27 14.33
N GLU A 31 21.27 -1.33 13.07
CA GLU A 31 22.69 -1.57 12.72
C GLU A 31 23.52 -0.29 12.50
N ALA A 32 22.93 0.90 12.67
CA ALA A 32 23.66 2.18 12.55
C ALA A 32 23.76 2.97 13.87
N VAL A 33 23.32 2.41 14.99
CA VAL A 33 23.59 2.96 16.33
C VAL A 33 24.52 1.99 17.04
N SER A 34 25.81 2.05 16.70
CA SER A 34 26.82 1.40 17.53
C SER A 34 26.91 2.15 18.86
N ALA A 35 26.44 1.47 19.91
CA ALA A 35 26.64 1.74 21.32
C ALA A 35 26.17 3.11 21.86
N GLU A 36 24.90 3.22 22.24
CA GLU A 36 24.47 4.16 23.27
C GLU A 36 23.58 3.43 24.31
N PRO A 37 23.77 3.67 25.61
CA PRO A 37 23.10 2.94 26.68
C PRO A 37 21.61 3.32 26.76
N ILE A 38 20.85 2.43 27.41
CA ILE A 38 19.40 2.45 27.62
C ILE A 38 18.87 3.86 27.88
N LEU A 39 18.09 4.38 26.92
CA LEU A 39 17.50 5.72 26.96
C LEU A 39 16.00 5.63 26.64
N ASN A 40 15.17 6.36 27.40
CA ASN A 40 13.73 6.12 27.57
C ASN A 40 12.92 6.23 26.26
N LYS A 41 11.75 5.57 26.22
CA LYS A 41 10.82 5.62 25.07
C LYS A 41 10.26 7.02 24.80
N ASP A 42 10.28 7.91 25.80
CA ASP A 42 10.04 9.34 25.61
C ASP A 42 11.21 10.04 24.91
N GLU A 43 12.45 9.59 25.09
CA GLU A 43 13.61 10.17 24.41
C GLU A 43 13.71 9.78 22.95
N THR A 44 13.16 8.65 22.49
CA THR A 44 13.07 8.36 21.04
C THR A 44 12.04 9.25 20.33
N LEU A 45 10.89 9.52 20.96
CA LEU A 45 9.91 10.51 20.51
C LEU A 45 10.49 11.94 20.54
N THR A 46 11.32 12.23 21.55
CA THR A 46 12.00 13.53 21.69
C THR A 46 13.17 13.67 20.70
N ARG A 47 13.87 12.58 20.33
CA ARG A 47 14.98 12.56 19.37
C ARG A 47 14.47 12.69 17.92
N GLN A 48 13.32 12.09 17.58
CA GLN A 48 12.72 12.22 16.25
C GLN A 48 12.03 13.59 16.04
N SER A 49 11.47 14.19 17.10
CA SER A 49 10.98 15.59 17.08
C SER A 49 12.14 16.61 17.06
N SER A 50 13.24 16.30 17.75
CA SER A 50 14.50 17.06 17.71
C SER A 50 15.17 17.04 16.32
N PHE A 51 15.15 15.91 15.60
CA PHE A 51 15.71 15.77 14.24
C PHE A 51 15.07 16.73 13.22
N MET A 52 13.86 17.20 13.51
CA MET A 52 13.04 18.02 12.62
C MET A 52 12.78 19.43 13.19
N GLY A 53 13.30 19.75 14.39
CA GLY A 53 13.10 21.04 15.06
C GLY A 53 11.63 21.37 15.39
N LEU A 54 10.74 20.38 15.39
CA LEU A 54 9.29 20.54 15.48
C LEU A 54 8.81 20.38 16.93
N LYS A 55 7.92 21.26 17.39
CA LYS A 55 7.24 21.11 18.68
C LYS A 55 6.31 19.88 18.64
N CYS A 56 6.10 19.23 19.78
CA CYS A 56 5.28 18.01 19.90
C CYS A 56 3.88 18.14 19.25
N TRP A 57 3.19 19.28 19.44
CA TRP A 57 1.89 19.52 18.79
C TRP A 57 1.99 19.63 17.26
N GLN A 58 3.07 20.20 16.73
CA GLN A 58 3.28 20.30 15.28
C GLN A 58 3.56 18.93 14.66
N TRP A 59 4.29 18.05 15.37
CA TRP A 59 4.50 16.66 14.96
C TRP A 59 3.18 15.89 14.92
N TRP A 60 2.37 15.96 15.98
CA TRP A 60 1.05 15.31 16.00
C TRP A 60 0.11 15.84 14.92
N LEU A 61 0.15 17.14 14.63
CA LEU A 61 -0.58 17.74 13.52
C LEU A 61 -0.12 17.16 12.18
N LEU A 62 1.18 17.07 11.94
CA LEU A 62 1.72 16.47 10.71
C LEU A 62 1.32 15.01 10.55
N VAL A 63 1.34 14.22 11.63
CA VAL A 63 0.86 12.83 11.61
C VAL A 63 -0.62 12.79 11.24
N ALA A 64 -1.47 13.61 11.87
CA ALA A 64 -2.90 13.68 11.58
C ALA A 64 -3.19 14.08 10.12
N VAL A 65 -2.44 15.06 9.59
CA VAL A 65 -2.57 15.48 8.19
C VAL A 65 -2.20 14.35 7.23
N ASN A 66 -1.14 13.58 7.51
CA ASN A 66 -0.75 12.46 6.66
C ASN A 66 -1.75 11.29 6.72
N ILE A 67 -2.33 11.01 7.89
CA ILE A 67 -3.46 10.07 8.01
C ILE A 67 -4.63 10.54 7.14
N PHE A 68 -4.99 11.82 7.23
CA PHE A 68 -6.07 12.39 6.42
C PHE A 68 -5.78 12.29 4.92
N PHE A 69 -4.57 12.65 4.48
CA PHE A 69 -4.16 12.54 3.07
C PHE A 69 -4.25 11.11 2.55
N LEU A 70 -3.84 10.13 3.35
CA LEU A 70 -3.94 8.73 3.01
C LEU A 70 -5.43 8.32 2.86
N LEU A 71 -6.22 8.48 3.92
CA LEU A 71 -7.61 8.02 3.95
C LEU A 71 -8.48 8.73 2.90
N ALA A 72 -8.43 10.06 2.88
CA ALA A 72 -9.22 10.88 1.97
C ALA A 72 -8.73 10.77 0.53
N GLY A 73 -7.41 10.72 0.31
CA GLY A 73 -6.84 10.58 -1.03
C GLY A 73 -7.25 9.26 -1.69
N GLN A 74 -7.13 8.15 -0.97
CA GLN A 74 -7.48 6.83 -1.50
C GLN A 74 -8.99 6.70 -1.78
N ALA A 75 -9.84 7.17 -0.85
CA ALA A 75 -11.28 7.19 -1.05
C ALA A 75 -11.67 8.10 -2.22
N ALA A 76 -11.17 9.34 -2.26
CA ALA A 76 -11.48 10.28 -3.35
C ALA A 76 -11.02 9.73 -4.71
N ALA A 77 -9.85 9.12 -4.80
CA ALA A 77 -9.34 8.57 -6.05
C ALA A 77 -10.24 7.46 -6.61
N VAL A 78 -10.69 6.53 -5.75
CA VAL A 78 -11.61 5.45 -6.16
C VAL A 78 -12.98 6.01 -6.54
N LEU A 79 -13.52 6.94 -5.75
CA LEU A 79 -14.82 7.54 -6.02
C LEU A 79 -14.82 8.37 -7.31
N LEU A 80 -13.78 9.17 -7.56
CA LEU A 80 -13.67 9.94 -8.80
C LEU A 80 -13.45 9.03 -10.02
N GLY A 81 -12.68 7.95 -9.86
CA GLY A 81 -12.54 6.92 -10.89
C GLY A 81 -13.88 6.28 -11.24
N ARG A 82 -14.72 5.99 -10.24
CA ARG A 82 -16.08 5.47 -10.48
C ARG A 82 -16.98 6.51 -11.13
N PHE A 83 -16.91 7.76 -10.66
CA PHE A 83 -17.65 8.88 -11.24
C PHE A 83 -17.32 9.10 -12.72
N TYR A 84 -16.06 8.95 -13.10
CA TYR A 84 -15.62 9.02 -14.50
C TYR A 84 -16.39 8.01 -15.38
N TYR A 85 -16.45 6.73 -14.97
CA TYR A 85 -17.17 5.71 -15.72
C TYR A 85 -18.69 5.91 -15.69
N ASP A 86 -19.26 6.28 -14.54
CA ASP A 86 -20.71 6.53 -14.40
C ASP A 86 -21.22 7.70 -15.24
N LYS A 87 -20.35 8.66 -15.57
CA LYS A 87 -20.70 9.83 -16.38
C LYS A 87 -20.31 9.69 -17.85
N GLY A 88 -19.95 8.50 -18.30
CA GLY A 88 -19.74 8.18 -19.71
C GLY A 88 -18.27 8.16 -20.15
N GLY A 89 -17.33 8.19 -19.20
CA GLY A 89 -15.94 7.81 -19.48
C GLY A 89 -15.87 6.34 -19.89
N ASN A 90 -15.01 6.02 -20.86
CA ASN A 90 -14.91 4.67 -21.43
C ASN A 90 -13.46 4.26 -21.73
N SER A 91 -12.53 5.22 -21.83
CA SER A 91 -11.12 4.93 -22.00
C SER A 91 -10.50 4.34 -20.73
N LYS A 92 -10.16 3.06 -20.80
CA LYS A 92 -9.47 2.33 -19.72
C LYS A 92 -8.03 2.78 -19.59
N TRP A 93 -7.35 3.05 -20.70
CA TRP A 93 -5.97 3.52 -20.68
C TRP A 93 -5.86 4.94 -20.14
N MET A 94 -6.87 5.80 -20.36
CA MET A 94 -6.90 7.12 -19.73
C MET A 94 -7.03 7.00 -18.21
N ALA A 95 -7.97 6.18 -17.73
CA ALA A 95 -8.12 5.89 -16.31
C ALA A 95 -6.85 5.25 -15.70
N THR A 96 -6.14 4.41 -16.45
CA THR A 96 -4.86 3.81 -16.06
C THR A 96 -3.77 4.87 -15.93
N PHE A 97 -3.68 5.75 -16.93
CA PHE A 97 -2.70 6.83 -17.00
C PHE A 97 -2.83 7.78 -15.80
N VAL A 98 -4.04 8.25 -15.48
CA VAL A 98 -4.22 9.22 -14.38
C VAL A 98 -3.81 8.69 -13.01
N GLN A 99 -3.80 7.38 -12.77
CA GLN A 99 -3.35 6.82 -11.48
C GLN A 99 -1.90 7.18 -11.15
N THR A 100 -1.05 7.34 -12.17
CA THR A 100 0.38 7.65 -12.01
C THR A 100 0.81 8.98 -12.61
N ALA A 101 -0.02 9.62 -13.44
CA ALA A 101 0.34 10.84 -14.18
C ALA A 101 0.77 12.02 -13.30
N ALA A 102 0.28 12.10 -12.07
CA ALA A 102 0.62 13.18 -11.14
C ALA A 102 1.88 12.89 -10.28
N PHE A 103 2.68 11.88 -10.64
CA PHE A 103 3.98 11.61 -10.01
C PHE A 103 4.87 12.84 -9.78
N PRO A 104 4.82 13.94 -10.58
CA PRO A 104 5.61 15.12 -10.31
C PRO A 104 5.39 15.72 -8.91
N ILE A 105 4.22 15.51 -8.30
CA ILE A 105 3.90 15.97 -6.94
C ILE A 105 4.85 15.33 -5.90
N LEU A 106 5.31 14.10 -6.13
CA LEU A 106 6.21 13.39 -5.23
C LEU A 106 7.63 13.98 -5.20
N PHE A 107 8.01 14.83 -6.15
CA PHE A 107 9.29 15.54 -6.06
C PHE A 107 9.29 16.60 -4.95
N ILE A 108 8.12 17.12 -4.56
CA ILE A 108 8.03 18.13 -3.49
C ILE A 108 8.64 17.60 -2.18
N PRO A 109 8.19 16.46 -1.61
CA PRO A 109 8.83 15.91 -0.42
C PRO A 109 10.28 15.47 -0.65
N LEU A 110 10.64 15.03 -1.87
CA LEU A 110 12.02 14.65 -2.19
C LEU A 110 12.99 15.84 -2.09
N PHE A 111 12.61 17.01 -2.63
CA PHE A 111 13.44 18.22 -2.57
C PHE A 111 13.53 18.81 -1.17
N LEU A 112 12.45 18.74 -0.39
CA LEU A 112 12.44 19.21 1.00
C LEU A 112 13.38 18.40 1.91
N ILE A 113 13.61 17.12 1.59
CA ILE A 113 14.36 16.19 2.46
C ILE A 113 15.78 15.91 1.95
N SER A 114 16.02 15.94 0.63
CA SER A 114 17.37 15.76 0.04
C SER A 114 18.41 16.82 0.46
N SER A 115 18.01 17.88 1.16
CA SER A 115 18.95 18.87 1.69
C SER A 115 19.85 18.33 2.82
N SER A 116 19.54 17.17 3.41
CA SER A 116 20.39 16.52 4.40
C SER A 116 21.28 15.46 3.73
N LYS A 117 22.51 15.84 3.35
CA LYS A 117 23.50 14.90 2.80
C LYS A 117 24.08 14.05 3.94
N GLU A 118 23.58 12.82 4.09
CA GLU A 118 24.32 11.81 4.85
C GLU A 118 25.42 11.18 3.99
N PRO A 119 26.64 11.00 4.54
CA PRO A 119 27.72 10.32 3.85
C PRO A 119 27.41 8.82 3.71
N SER A 120 27.27 8.35 2.48
CA SER A 120 27.04 6.92 2.19
C SER A 120 28.35 6.13 2.26
N THR A 121 28.42 5.16 3.17
CA THR A 121 29.57 4.24 3.37
C THR A 121 29.46 2.94 2.56
N THR A 122 28.41 2.78 1.76
CA THR A 122 28.14 1.56 0.97
C THR A 122 28.42 1.77 -0.52
N THR A 123 28.96 0.74 -1.18
CA THR A 123 29.13 0.73 -2.63
C THR A 123 27.76 0.84 -3.33
N PRO A 124 27.57 1.80 -4.24
CA PRO A 124 26.29 1.97 -4.91
C PRO A 124 25.99 0.76 -5.80
N PRO A 125 24.72 0.31 -5.88
CA PRO A 125 24.34 -0.75 -6.80
C PRO A 125 24.60 -0.33 -8.25
N SER A 126 24.83 -1.30 -9.14
CA SER A 126 24.99 -1.03 -10.57
C SER A 126 23.76 -0.30 -11.10
N CYS A 127 23.96 0.88 -11.70
CA CYS A 127 22.89 1.71 -12.27
C CYS A 127 22.03 0.93 -13.27
N ILE A 128 22.62 -0.02 -14.01
CA ILE A 128 21.90 -0.85 -14.98
C ILE A 128 20.92 -1.78 -14.27
N ILE A 129 21.35 -2.44 -13.18
CA ILE A 129 20.49 -3.34 -12.40
C ILE A 129 19.32 -2.55 -11.80
N LEU A 130 19.61 -1.38 -11.23
CA LEU A 130 18.60 -0.52 -10.63
C LEU A 130 17.57 -0.03 -11.67
N ALA A 131 18.05 0.42 -12.84
CA ALA A 131 17.18 0.82 -13.94
C ALA A 131 16.31 -0.35 -14.44
N SER A 132 16.86 -1.57 -14.57
CA SER A 132 16.09 -2.75 -14.94
C SER A 132 14.98 -3.08 -13.94
N ILE A 133 15.25 -2.95 -12.64
CA ILE A 133 14.26 -3.17 -11.58
C ILE A 133 13.13 -2.13 -11.68
N TYR A 134 13.47 -0.85 -11.80
CA TYR A 134 12.46 0.22 -11.92
C TYR A 134 11.62 0.09 -13.18
N ILE A 135 12.23 -0.31 -14.30
CA ILE A 135 11.50 -0.57 -15.54
C ILE A 135 10.54 -1.76 -15.35
N ALA A 136 11.02 -2.88 -14.82
CA ALA A 136 10.20 -4.06 -14.61
C ALA A 136 9.01 -3.77 -13.67
N LEU A 137 9.27 -3.13 -12.54
CA LEU A 137 8.24 -2.76 -11.57
C LEU A 137 7.24 -1.74 -12.12
N GLY A 138 7.72 -0.73 -12.88
CA GLY A 138 6.84 0.25 -13.50
C GLY A 138 5.94 -0.34 -14.59
N VAL A 139 6.44 -1.30 -15.37
CA VAL A 139 5.62 -2.03 -16.35
C VAL A 139 4.57 -2.89 -15.66
N VAL A 140 4.95 -3.59 -14.58
CA VAL A 140 4.00 -4.36 -13.76
C VAL A 140 2.94 -3.43 -13.15
N LEU A 141 3.34 -2.26 -12.64
CA LEU A 141 2.44 -1.24 -12.10
C LEU A 141 1.45 -0.72 -13.15
N ALA A 142 1.88 -0.49 -14.39
CA ALA A 142 0.96 -0.10 -15.47
C ALA A 142 -0.07 -1.20 -15.77
N GLY A 143 0.35 -2.46 -15.77
CA GLY A 143 -0.54 -3.61 -15.91
C GLY A 143 -1.56 -3.71 -14.76
N ASP A 144 -1.11 -3.49 -13.53
CA ASP A 144 -1.95 -3.44 -12.34
C ASP A 144 -3.01 -2.33 -12.41
N ASN A 145 -2.58 -1.10 -12.70
CA ASN A 145 -3.47 0.04 -12.87
C ASN A 145 -4.51 -0.19 -13.99
N MET A 146 -4.15 -0.92 -15.04
CA MET A 146 -5.06 -1.30 -16.13
C MET A 146 -6.12 -2.30 -15.66
N LEU A 147 -5.72 -3.31 -14.88
CA LEU A 147 -6.65 -4.27 -14.30
C LEU A 147 -7.62 -3.56 -13.34
N TYR A 148 -7.14 -2.65 -12.48
CA TYR A 148 -8.00 -1.84 -11.62
C TYR A 148 -8.94 -0.92 -12.39
N SER A 149 -8.44 -0.25 -13.43
CA SER A 149 -9.27 0.58 -14.31
C SER A 149 -10.39 -0.23 -14.96
N THR A 150 -10.09 -1.45 -15.39
CA THR A 150 -11.08 -2.37 -15.97
C THR A 150 -12.07 -2.90 -14.93
N GLY A 151 -11.61 -3.16 -13.70
CA GLY A 151 -12.46 -3.53 -12.58
C GLY A 151 -13.48 -2.45 -12.26
N LEU A 152 -13.03 -1.21 -12.10
CA LEU A 152 -13.86 -0.06 -11.73
C LEU A 152 -14.86 0.35 -12.83
N LEU A 153 -14.58 0.00 -14.09
CA LEU A 153 -15.51 0.19 -15.22
C LEU A 153 -16.77 -0.66 -15.05
N TYR A 154 -16.64 -1.91 -14.58
CA TYR A 154 -17.75 -2.87 -14.55
C TYR A 154 -18.35 -3.11 -13.17
N LEU A 155 -17.64 -2.74 -12.09
CA LEU A 155 -18.09 -2.93 -10.71
C LEU A 155 -18.49 -1.59 -10.06
N THR A 156 -19.45 -1.66 -9.13
CA THR A 156 -19.72 -0.53 -8.21
C THR A 156 -18.51 -0.27 -7.32
N ALA A 157 -18.37 0.95 -6.80
CA ALA A 157 -17.21 1.33 -5.98
C ALA A 157 -17.13 0.51 -4.67
N SER A 158 -18.28 0.18 -4.08
CA SER A 158 -18.37 -0.73 -2.92
C SER A 158 -17.87 -2.15 -3.22
N THR A 159 -18.38 -2.78 -4.28
CA THR A 159 -17.98 -4.13 -4.70
C THR A 159 -16.50 -4.19 -5.06
N TYR A 160 -16.02 -3.22 -5.84
CA TYR A 160 -14.61 -3.05 -6.18
C TYR A 160 -13.73 -3.02 -4.91
N SER A 161 -14.09 -2.17 -3.95
CA SER A 161 -13.31 -1.97 -2.73
C SER A 161 -13.29 -3.21 -1.82
N LEU A 162 -14.40 -3.95 -1.74
CA LEU A 162 -14.45 -5.21 -1.01
C LEU A 162 -13.56 -6.29 -1.64
N ILE A 163 -13.47 -6.34 -2.97
CA ILE A 163 -12.54 -7.26 -3.64
C ILE A 163 -11.09 -6.80 -3.41
N CYS A 164 -10.82 -5.49 -3.47
CA CYS A 164 -9.50 -4.94 -3.14
C CYS A 164 -9.03 -5.32 -1.72
N ALA A 165 -9.93 -5.55 -0.77
CA ALA A 165 -9.56 -6.05 0.57
C ALA A 165 -8.76 -7.37 0.54
N THR A 166 -8.93 -8.19 -0.51
CA THR A 166 -8.15 -9.42 -0.72
C THR A 166 -6.65 -9.16 -0.96
N GLN A 167 -6.25 -7.93 -1.29
CA GLN A 167 -4.85 -7.53 -1.37
C GLN A 167 -4.09 -7.97 -0.13
N LEU A 168 -4.64 -7.77 1.07
CA LEU A 168 -3.99 -8.14 2.33
C LEU A 168 -3.72 -9.65 2.42
N ALA A 169 -4.67 -10.46 1.92
CA ALA A 169 -4.55 -11.91 1.90
C ALA A 169 -3.46 -12.37 0.93
N PHE A 170 -3.48 -11.84 -0.31
CA PHE A 170 -2.42 -12.12 -1.29
C PHE A 170 -1.06 -11.62 -0.83
N ASN A 171 -1.03 -10.46 -0.17
CA ASN A 171 0.18 -9.91 0.39
C ASN A 171 0.76 -10.93 1.33
N ALA A 172 0.06 -11.32 2.39
CA ALA A 172 0.50 -12.34 3.35
C ALA A 172 1.02 -13.65 2.71
N VAL A 173 0.45 -14.09 1.59
CA VAL A 173 0.92 -15.27 0.85
C VAL A 173 2.24 -15.01 0.11
N PHE A 174 2.33 -13.99 -0.74
CA PHE A 174 3.55 -13.71 -1.52
C PHE A 174 4.75 -13.42 -0.64
N SER A 175 4.50 -12.61 0.38
CA SER A 175 5.28 -12.41 1.58
C SER A 175 5.94 -13.62 2.21
N PHE A 176 5.16 -14.68 2.43
CA PHE A 176 5.64 -15.93 3.00
C PHE A 176 6.60 -16.64 2.03
N TYR A 177 6.25 -16.68 0.74
CA TYR A 177 7.03 -17.39 -0.28
C TYR A 177 8.29 -16.65 -0.73
N ILE A 178 8.18 -15.36 -1.01
CA ILE A 178 9.24 -14.53 -1.62
C ILE A 178 10.16 -13.98 -0.54
N ASN A 179 9.59 -13.45 0.54
CA ASN A 179 10.34 -12.75 1.59
C ASN A 179 10.57 -13.63 2.83
N SER A 180 10.17 -14.91 2.78
CA SER A 180 10.41 -15.90 3.84
C SER A 180 9.88 -15.48 5.23
N GLN A 181 8.81 -14.68 5.28
CA GLN A 181 8.19 -14.32 6.56
C GLN A 181 7.40 -15.51 7.13
N LYS A 182 7.32 -15.66 8.46
CA LYS A 182 6.62 -16.84 9.01
C LYS A 182 5.12 -16.57 9.08
N PHE A 183 4.37 -17.60 8.75
CA PHE A 183 2.92 -17.56 8.74
C PHE A 183 2.38 -17.85 10.14
N THR A 184 1.69 -16.89 10.74
CA THR A 184 1.02 -17.05 12.05
C THR A 184 -0.46 -17.40 11.86
N ALA A 185 -1.06 -18.07 12.84
CA ALA A 185 -2.48 -18.48 12.80
C ALA A 185 -3.45 -17.31 12.55
N LEU A 186 -3.16 -16.10 13.06
CA LEU A 186 -3.99 -14.92 12.81
C LEU A 186 -3.87 -14.38 11.37
N ILE A 187 -2.71 -14.55 10.72
CA ILE A 187 -2.55 -14.21 9.30
C ILE A 187 -3.36 -15.19 8.45
N LEU A 188 -3.30 -16.49 8.76
CA LEU A 188 -4.13 -17.51 8.11
C LEU A 188 -5.62 -17.21 8.29
N ASN A 189 -6.04 -16.84 9.51
CA ASN A 189 -7.43 -16.45 9.79
C ASN A 189 -7.86 -15.25 8.93
N SER A 190 -7.01 -14.22 8.84
CA SER A 190 -7.28 -13.03 8.03
C SER A 190 -7.42 -13.37 6.55
N VAL A 191 -6.54 -14.24 6.03
CA VAL A 191 -6.58 -14.72 4.64
C VAL A 191 -7.89 -15.46 4.34
N VAL A 192 -8.29 -16.38 5.21
CA VAL A 192 -9.54 -17.16 5.03
C VAL A 192 -10.75 -16.24 5.05
N ILE A 193 -10.81 -15.30 6.00
CA ILE A 193 -11.95 -14.39 6.17
C ILE A 193 -12.08 -13.41 5.00
N LEU A 194 -10.96 -12.85 4.51
CA LEU A 194 -10.97 -11.98 3.34
C LEU A 194 -11.31 -12.73 2.05
N SER A 195 -10.87 -13.98 1.93
CA SER A 195 -11.25 -14.85 0.81
C SER A 195 -12.76 -15.14 0.84
N LEU A 196 -13.32 -15.40 2.03
CA LEU A 196 -14.76 -15.60 2.20
C LEU A 196 -15.55 -14.31 1.89
N SER A 197 -15.06 -13.15 2.32
CA SER A 197 -15.65 -11.85 2.00
C SER A 197 -15.75 -11.65 0.48
N ALA A 198 -14.67 -11.90 -0.26
CA ALA A 198 -14.69 -11.80 -1.72
C ALA A 198 -15.57 -12.87 -2.38
N ALA A 199 -15.59 -14.10 -1.87
CA ALA A 199 -16.46 -15.17 -2.38
C ALA A 199 -17.95 -14.82 -2.20
N LEU A 200 -18.33 -14.23 -1.06
CA LEU A 200 -19.70 -13.75 -0.83
C LEU A 200 -20.08 -12.66 -1.83
N VAL A 201 -19.16 -11.73 -2.10
CA VAL A 201 -19.36 -10.68 -3.12
C VAL A 201 -19.48 -11.27 -4.53
N ALA A 202 -18.72 -12.32 -4.85
CA ALA A 202 -18.80 -13.00 -6.14
C ALA A 202 -20.16 -13.68 -6.37
N ILE A 203 -20.71 -14.32 -5.34
CA ILE A 203 -21.97 -15.07 -5.42
C ILE A 203 -23.19 -14.13 -5.39
N ASN A 204 -23.04 -12.92 -4.85
CA ASN A 204 -24.12 -11.94 -4.78
C ASN A 204 -24.52 -11.31 -6.14
N ASP A 205 -23.84 -11.65 -7.23
CA ASP A 205 -24.11 -11.21 -8.62
C ASP A 205 -25.55 -11.53 -9.08
N ASP A 206 -26.19 -12.55 -8.51
CA ASP A 206 -27.55 -12.96 -8.90
C ASP A 206 -28.69 -12.06 -8.38
N SER A 207 -28.40 -11.08 -7.51
CA SER A 207 -29.43 -10.23 -6.87
C SER A 207 -29.50 -8.78 -7.39
N GLU A 208 -28.52 -8.31 -8.15
CA GLU A 208 -28.51 -6.94 -8.72
C GLU A 208 -29.26 -6.88 -10.05
N GLY A 209 -30.57 -7.09 -9.97
CA GLY A 209 -31.49 -6.65 -11.02
C GLY A 209 -31.61 -5.12 -11.05
N SER A 210 -30.57 -4.39 -11.47
CA SER A 210 -30.69 -2.94 -11.72
C SER A 210 -29.61 -2.28 -12.60
N SER A 211 -28.45 -2.89 -12.88
CA SER A 211 -27.34 -2.16 -13.54
C SER A 211 -27.22 -2.32 -15.07
N GLY A 212 -28.06 -3.12 -15.74
CA GLY A 212 -28.03 -3.28 -17.21
C GLY A 212 -26.72 -3.84 -17.78
N ILE A 213 -25.77 -4.25 -16.92
CA ILE A 213 -24.50 -4.85 -17.28
C ILE A 213 -24.70 -6.37 -17.41
N SER A 214 -24.24 -6.94 -18.53
CA SER A 214 -24.28 -8.40 -18.72
C SER A 214 -23.42 -9.11 -17.68
N LYS A 215 -23.87 -10.26 -17.16
CA LYS A 215 -23.12 -11.13 -16.23
C LYS A 215 -21.65 -11.35 -16.65
N GLY A 216 -21.38 -11.45 -17.95
CA GLY A 216 -20.01 -11.59 -18.47
C GLY A 216 -19.12 -10.39 -18.16
N LYS A 217 -19.65 -9.16 -18.22
CA LYS A 217 -18.89 -7.93 -17.90
C LYS A 217 -18.63 -7.81 -16.39
N TYR A 218 -19.60 -8.19 -15.56
CA TYR A 218 -19.40 -8.25 -14.11
C TYR A 218 -18.29 -9.25 -13.77
N ALA A 219 -18.32 -10.45 -14.34
CA ALA A 219 -17.28 -11.47 -14.14
C ALA A 219 -15.89 -10.97 -14.57
N ILE A 220 -15.79 -10.26 -15.70
CA ILE A 220 -14.54 -9.61 -16.13
C ILE A 220 -14.08 -8.58 -15.09
N GLY A 221 -14.98 -7.72 -14.61
CA GLY A 221 -14.66 -6.75 -13.56
C GLY A 221 -14.15 -7.40 -12.28
N PHE A 222 -14.81 -8.47 -11.83
CA PHE A 222 -14.43 -9.24 -10.65
C PHE A 222 -13.04 -9.87 -10.81
N ILE A 223 -12.82 -10.60 -11.90
CA ILE A 223 -11.54 -11.28 -12.17
C ILE A 223 -10.42 -10.25 -12.31
N CYS A 224 -10.64 -9.15 -13.03
CA CYS A 224 -9.66 -8.07 -13.16
C CYS A 224 -9.30 -7.46 -11.79
N THR A 225 -10.28 -7.18 -10.94
CA THR A 225 -10.03 -6.57 -9.61
C THR A 225 -9.32 -7.54 -8.67
N LEU A 226 -9.67 -8.83 -8.71
CA LEU A 226 -8.99 -9.86 -7.92
C LEU A 226 -7.54 -10.06 -8.41
N ALA A 227 -7.34 -10.10 -9.73
CA ALA A 227 -6.01 -10.21 -10.34
C ALA A 227 -5.15 -8.99 -10.04
N ALA A 228 -5.71 -7.78 -10.09
CA ALA A 228 -5.03 -6.55 -9.66
C ALA A 228 -4.64 -6.64 -8.18
N SER A 229 -5.54 -7.11 -7.32
CA SER A 229 -5.25 -7.28 -5.88
C SER A 229 -4.09 -8.24 -5.62
N ALA A 230 -3.97 -9.30 -6.42
CA ALA A 230 -2.82 -10.18 -6.38
C ALA A 230 -1.56 -9.52 -6.94
N LEU A 231 -1.66 -8.83 -8.08
CA LEU A 231 -0.53 -8.21 -8.77
C LEU A 231 0.07 -7.06 -7.97
N TYR A 232 -0.77 -6.21 -7.37
CA TYR A 232 -0.36 -5.17 -6.42
C TYR A 232 0.39 -5.76 -5.23
N SER A 233 -0.12 -6.83 -4.61
CA SER A 233 0.55 -7.52 -3.50
C SER A 233 1.87 -8.19 -3.90
N LEU A 234 1.97 -8.68 -5.13
CA LEU A 234 3.23 -9.15 -5.70
C LEU A 234 4.20 -7.99 -5.91
N LEU A 235 3.74 -6.84 -6.42
CA LEU A 235 4.55 -5.64 -6.61
C LEU A 235 5.15 -5.18 -5.27
N LEU A 236 4.36 -5.15 -4.19
CA LEU A 236 4.84 -4.87 -2.84
C LEU A 236 5.96 -5.84 -2.42
N SER A 237 5.76 -7.13 -2.66
CA SER A 237 6.75 -8.16 -2.30
C SER A 237 8.05 -8.02 -3.09
N LEU A 238 7.96 -7.69 -4.39
CA LEU A 238 9.12 -7.46 -5.25
C LEU A 238 9.86 -6.17 -4.91
N MET A 239 9.14 -5.10 -4.53
CA MET A 239 9.77 -3.88 -4.02
C MET A 239 10.58 -4.17 -2.76
N GLN A 240 10.02 -4.93 -1.82
CA GLN A 240 10.73 -5.34 -0.61
C GLN A 240 11.98 -6.17 -0.92
N LEU A 241 11.87 -7.16 -1.80
CA LEU A 241 13.02 -7.96 -2.20
C LEU A 241 14.13 -7.11 -2.84
N SER A 242 13.76 -6.10 -3.62
CA SER A 242 14.70 -5.16 -4.24
C SER A 242 15.45 -4.33 -3.19
N PHE A 243 14.76 -3.87 -2.14
CA PHE A 243 15.39 -3.19 -1.01
C PHE A 243 16.37 -4.11 -0.26
N GLU A 244 15.93 -5.32 0.08
CA GLU A 244 16.72 -6.25 0.90
C GLU A 244 17.96 -6.77 0.16
N LYS A 245 17.83 -7.09 -1.13
CA LYS A 245 18.89 -7.77 -1.89
C LYS A 245 19.78 -6.83 -2.69
N VAL A 246 19.23 -5.76 -3.25
CA VAL A 246 19.93 -4.94 -4.25
C VAL A 246 20.29 -3.57 -3.71
N ILE A 247 19.29 -2.82 -3.24
CA ILE A 247 19.49 -1.42 -2.82
C ILE A 247 20.26 -1.39 -1.49
N LYS A 248 19.94 -2.30 -0.56
CA LYS A 248 20.56 -2.44 0.78
C LYS A 248 20.60 -1.14 1.61
N LYS A 249 19.84 -0.12 1.17
CA LYS A 249 19.68 1.18 1.79
C LYS A 249 18.21 1.54 1.78
N GLU A 250 17.65 1.65 2.97
CA GLU A 250 16.22 1.85 3.21
C GLU A 250 15.99 3.26 3.80
N THR A 251 16.52 4.28 3.13
CA THR A 251 16.25 5.67 3.51
C THR A 251 15.01 6.18 2.79
N PHE A 252 14.26 7.08 3.43
CA PHE A 252 13.08 7.75 2.89
C PHE A 252 13.26 8.25 1.44
N SER A 253 14.37 8.94 1.15
CA SER A 253 14.65 9.47 -0.18
C SER A 253 14.73 8.36 -1.24
N VAL A 254 15.27 7.20 -0.89
CA VAL A 254 15.40 6.07 -1.83
C VAL A 254 14.06 5.38 -2.07
N VAL A 255 13.15 5.37 -1.08
CA VAL A 255 11.76 4.91 -1.27
C VAL A 255 11.00 5.85 -2.19
N LEU A 256 11.12 7.16 -1.98
CA LEU A 256 10.51 8.14 -2.86
C LEU A 256 11.09 8.06 -4.27
N GLU A 257 12.41 7.93 -4.41
CA GLU A 257 13.06 7.75 -5.72
C GLU A 257 12.50 6.53 -6.44
N MET A 258 12.46 5.37 -5.77
CA MET A 258 11.88 4.16 -6.34
C MET A 258 10.43 4.37 -6.77
N GLN A 259 9.60 4.98 -5.93
CA GLN A 259 8.20 5.29 -6.24
C GLN A 259 8.06 6.25 -7.44
N ILE A 260 8.90 7.27 -7.52
CA ILE A 260 8.91 8.24 -8.62
C ILE A 260 9.31 7.55 -9.93
N TYR A 261 10.41 6.79 -9.93
CA TYR A 261 10.89 6.12 -11.14
C TYR A 261 9.93 5.03 -11.64
N THR A 262 9.33 4.24 -10.74
CA THR A 262 8.29 3.27 -11.14
C THR A 262 7.05 3.97 -11.67
N SER A 263 6.64 5.09 -11.09
CA SER A 263 5.50 5.89 -11.57
C SER A 263 5.77 6.54 -12.93
N ILE A 264 6.99 7.01 -13.19
CA ILE A 264 7.40 7.53 -14.50
C ILE A 264 7.26 6.44 -15.56
N VAL A 265 7.85 5.26 -15.31
CA VAL A 265 7.77 4.14 -16.25
C VAL A 265 6.33 3.71 -16.45
N ALA A 266 5.54 3.61 -15.38
CA ALA A 266 4.13 3.24 -15.46
C ALA A 266 3.31 4.25 -16.27
N THR A 267 3.58 5.55 -16.09
CA THR A 267 2.95 6.64 -16.85
C THR A 267 3.30 6.53 -18.34
N CYS A 268 4.57 6.31 -18.67
CA CYS A 268 5.03 6.10 -20.04
C CYS A 268 4.40 4.85 -20.68
N ALA A 269 4.39 3.72 -19.97
CA ALA A 269 3.77 2.48 -20.44
C ALA A 269 2.27 2.64 -20.67
N SER A 270 1.57 3.34 -19.76
CA SER A 270 0.14 3.65 -19.88
C SER A 270 -0.14 4.57 -21.08
N LEU A 271 0.74 5.54 -21.33
CA LEU A 271 0.65 6.43 -22.48
C LEU A 271 0.86 5.65 -23.80
N VAL A 272 1.84 4.76 -23.85
CA VAL A 272 2.04 3.84 -24.99
C VAL A 272 0.78 2.98 -25.20
N GLY A 273 0.19 2.43 -24.13
CA GLY A 273 -1.05 1.68 -24.20
C GLY A 273 -2.23 2.50 -24.71
N LEU A 274 -2.36 3.75 -24.29
CA LEU A 274 -3.39 4.70 -24.76
C LEU A 274 -3.26 4.97 -26.26
N PHE A 275 -2.02 5.14 -26.77
CA PHE A 275 -1.78 5.35 -28.19
C PHE A 275 -1.96 4.07 -29.01
N ALA A 276 -1.42 2.95 -28.54
CA ALA A 276 -1.46 1.66 -29.23
C ALA A 276 -2.89 1.08 -29.32
N SER A 277 -3.72 1.30 -28.29
CA SER A 277 -5.13 0.89 -28.30
C SER A 277 -6.01 1.74 -29.21
N GLY A 278 -5.56 2.93 -29.60
CA GLY A 278 -6.34 3.89 -30.38
C GLY A 278 -7.39 4.67 -29.57
N GLU A 279 -7.49 4.44 -28.25
CA GLU A 279 -8.44 5.12 -27.36
C GLU A 279 -8.25 6.65 -27.37
N TRP A 280 -7.02 7.12 -27.63
CA TRP A 280 -6.73 8.55 -27.76
C TRP A 280 -7.61 9.27 -28.80
N LYS A 281 -8.02 8.58 -29.87
CA LYS A 281 -8.85 9.16 -30.94
C LYS A 281 -10.28 9.43 -30.48
N THR A 282 -10.77 8.64 -29.52
CA THR A 282 -12.15 8.72 -29.02
C THR A 282 -12.31 9.67 -27.83
N LEU A 283 -11.21 10.09 -27.19
CA LEU A 283 -11.24 10.97 -26.01
C LEU A 283 -11.98 12.29 -26.24
N HIS A 284 -11.86 12.88 -27.43
CA HIS A 284 -12.58 14.13 -27.73
C HIS A 284 -14.09 13.92 -27.75
N GLY A 285 -14.55 12.81 -28.34
CA GLY A 285 -15.97 12.44 -28.35
C GLY A 285 -16.47 12.08 -26.95
N GLU A 286 -15.67 11.33 -26.18
CA GLU A 286 -15.95 10.97 -24.80
C GLU A 286 -16.12 12.21 -23.91
N MET A 287 -15.17 13.15 -23.99
CA MET A 287 -15.20 14.40 -23.24
C MET A 287 -16.41 15.28 -23.60
N ASN A 288 -16.84 15.29 -24.86
CA ASN A 288 -18.03 16.03 -25.29
C ASN A 288 -19.33 15.32 -24.88
N GLY A 289 -19.33 13.98 -24.84
CA GLY A 289 -20.45 13.14 -24.41
C GLY A 289 -20.55 12.94 -22.90
N PHE A 290 -19.59 13.44 -22.12
CA PHE A 290 -19.58 13.28 -20.68
C PHE A 290 -20.79 13.94 -20.03
N GLY A 291 -21.58 13.18 -19.27
CA GLY A 291 -22.91 13.59 -18.80
C GLY A 291 -22.94 14.83 -17.89
N LYS A 292 -21.78 15.24 -17.36
CA LYS A 292 -21.61 16.47 -16.54
C LYS A 292 -20.84 17.58 -17.27
N GLY A 293 -20.58 17.40 -18.55
CA GLY A 293 -19.90 18.35 -19.41
C GLY A 293 -18.37 18.25 -19.38
N ARG A 294 -17.76 18.92 -20.35
CA ARG A 294 -16.32 18.88 -20.63
C ARG A 294 -15.43 19.31 -19.47
N ILE A 295 -15.82 20.36 -18.73
CA ILE A 295 -15.03 20.85 -17.59
C ILE A 295 -15.03 19.81 -16.47
N SER A 296 -16.18 19.18 -16.19
CA SER A 296 -16.28 18.12 -15.19
C SER A 296 -15.43 16.91 -15.57
N TYR A 297 -15.39 16.53 -16.85
CA TYR A 297 -14.52 15.45 -17.33
C TYR A 297 -13.05 15.68 -16.97
N VAL A 298 -12.52 16.86 -17.35
CA VAL A 298 -11.13 17.22 -17.08
C VAL A 298 -10.86 17.32 -15.58
N MET A 299 -11.76 17.94 -14.82
CA MET A 299 -11.64 18.05 -13.36
C MET A 299 -11.63 16.67 -12.70
N THR A 300 -12.48 15.74 -13.13
CA THR A 300 -12.49 14.37 -12.59
C THR A 300 -11.16 13.67 -12.83
N LEU A 301 -10.60 13.75 -14.03
CA LEU A 301 -9.30 13.14 -14.34
C LEU A 301 -8.15 13.77 -13.54
N VAL A 302 -8.10 15.10 -13.46
CA VAL A 302 -7.07 15.83 -12.72
C VAL A 302 -7.15 15.52 -11.23
N TRP A 303 -8.34 15.61 -10.62
CA TRP A 303 -8.49 15.34 -9.19
C TRP A 303 -8.31 13.86 -8.86
N THR A 304 -8.61 12.93 -9.76
CA THR A 304 -8.24 11.52 -9.61
C THR A 304 -6.72 11.38 -9.48
N ALA A 305 -5.98 11.99 -10.41
CA ALA A 305 -4.53 11.94 -10.41
C ALA A 305 -3.94 12.57 -9.14
N VAL A 306 -4.42 13.74 -8.75
CA VAL A 306 -3.98 14.42 -7.52
C VAL A 306 -4.31 13.58 -6.29
N ALA A 307 -5.50 12.98 -6.20
CA ALA A 307 -5.91 12.18 -5.05
C ALA A 307 -5.03 10.93 -4.85
N TRP A 308 -4.66 10.24 -5.94
CA TRP A 308 -3.71 9.12 -5.88
C TRP A 308 -2.34 9.54 -5.32
N GLN A 309 -1.86 10.72 -5.72
CA GLN A 309 -0.57 11.22 -5.25
C GLN A 309 -0.63 11.75 -3.83
N VAL A 310 -1.71 12.42 -3.43
CA VAL A 310 -1.95 12.82 -2.03
C VAL A 310 -1.98 11.59 -1.13
N CYS A 311 -2.63 10.50 -1.57
CA CYS A 311 -2.57 9.22 -0.88
C CYS A 311 -1.11 8.71 -0.74
N SER A 312 -0.34 8.72 -1.83
CA SER A 312 1.07 8.31 -1.82
C SER A 312 1.93 9.16 -0.88
N VAL A 313 1.74 10.49 -0.88
CA VAL A 313 2.40 11.41 0.05
C VAL A 313 2.02 11.08 1.49
N GLY A 314 0.75 10.82 1.78
CA GLY A 314 0.28 10.44 3.12
C GLY A 314 0.96 9.17 3.63
N VAL A 315 1.02 8.13 2.81
CA VAL A 315 1.74 6.87 3.13
C VAL A 315 3.20 7.15 3.42
N VAL A 316 3.89 7.82 2.51
CA VAL A 316 5.32 8.07 2.64
C VAL A 316 5.63 8.99 3.83
N GLY A 317 4.79 9.98 4.10
CA GLY A 317 4.90 10.85 5.27
C GLY A 317 4.68 10.13 6.59
N LEU A 318 3.76 9.15 6.67
CA LEU A 318 3.59 8.32 7.88
C LEU A 318 4.79 7.42 8.15
N ILE A 319 5.39 6.86 7.10
CA ILE A 319 6.63 6.08 7.22
C ILE A 319 7.73 6.94 7.88
N PHE A 320 7.86 8.19 7.44
CA PHE A 320 8.89 9.11 7.93
C PHE A 320 8.61 9.64 9.35
N LEU A 321 7.37 10.05 9.61
CA LEU A 321 7.01 10.70 10.87
C LEU A 321 6.88 9.72 12.03
N VAL A 322 6.42 8.50 11.75
CA VAL A 322 6.08 7.51 12.78
C VAL A 322 6.86 6.22 12.56
N SER A 323 6.41 5.41 11.60
CA SER A 323 7.01 4.14 11.20
C SER A 323 6.20 3.57 10.03
N SER A 324 6.76 2.60 9.32
CA SER A 324 5.97 1.88 8.32
C SER A 324 4.94 0.94 8.88
N LEU A 325 5.17 0.35 10.05
CA LEU A 325 4.19 -0.49 10.70
C LEU A 325 2.91 0.33 10.93
N PHE A 326 3.06 1.55 11.44
CA PHE A 326 1.95 2.47 11.61
C PHE A 326 1.33 2.86 10.27
N SER A 327 2.13 3.30 9.29
CA SER A 327 1.63 3.61 7.95
C SER A 327 0.84 2.48 7.32
N ASN A 328 1.28 1.24 7.52
CA ASN A 328 0.66 0.04 7.02
C ASN A 328 -0.70 -0.24 7.67
N VAL A 329 -0.80 -0.08 9.00
CA VAL A 329 -2.06 -0.17 9.73
C VAL A 329 -3.06 0.87 9.20
N ILE A 330 -2.63 2.13 9.02
CA ILE A 330 -3.48 3.18 8.47
C ILE A 330 -3.87 2.91 7.00
N SER A 331 -2.96 2.35 6.21
CA SER A 331 -3.24 1.92 4.82
C SER A 331 -4.29 0.82 4.76
N THR A 332 -4.21 -0.15 5.68
CA THR A 332 -5.19 -1.21 5.79
C THR A 332 -6.57 -0.66 6.18
N LEU A 333 -6.59 0.33 7.08
CA LEU A 333 -7.82 1.05 7.46
C LEU A 333 -8.43 1.83 6.28
N SER A 334 -7.61 2.40 5.39
CA SER A 334 -8.11 3.15 4.23
C SER A 334 -8.95 2.30 3.30
N LEU A 335 -8.49 1.06 3.02
CA LEU A 335 -9.21 0.09 2.19
C LEU A 335 -10.61 -0.23 2.77
N ALA A 336 -10.75 -0.19 4.09
CA ALA A 336 -12.00 -0.44 4.78
C ALA A 336 -12.93 0.80 4.82
N VAL A 337 -12.39 2.01 4.69
CA VAL A 337 -13.16 3.27 4.63
C VAL A 337 -13.84 3.46 3.27
N VAL A 338 -13.24 2.97 2.18
CA VAL A 338 -13.74 3.23 0.82
C VAL A 338 -15.13 2.64 0.54
N PRO A 339 -15.47 1.40 0.97
CA PRO A 339 -16.84 0.90 0.85
C PRO A 339 -17.86 1.82 1.54
N ILE A 340 -17.54 2.33 2.74
CA ILE A 340 -18.43 3.24 3.49
C ILE A 340 -18.59 4.56 2.72
N ALA A 341 -17.49 5.14 2.24
CA ALA A 341 -17.52 6.38 1.47
C ALA A 341 -18.31 6.21 0.16
N SER A 342 -18.22 5.03 -0.47
CA SER A 342 -18.97 4.69 -1.69
C SER A 342 -20.47 4.67 -1.46
N VAL A 343 -20.91 4.06 -0.35
CA VAL A 343 -22.33 4.04 0.04
C VAL A 343 -22.84 5.45 0.34
N MET A 344 -22.05 6.30 0.99
CA MET A 344 -22.45 7.67 1.32
C MET A 344 -22.57 8.57 0.08
N VAL A 345 -21.67 8.42 -0.90
CA VAL A 345 -21.58 9.33 -2.06
C VAL A 345 -22.41 8.86 -3.26
N PHE A 346 -22.38 7.57 -3.57
CA PHE A 346 -23.08 7.01 -4.72
C PHE A 346 -24.42 6.38 -4.36
N HIS A 347 -24.75 6.27 -3.07
CA HIS A 347 -25.91 5.50 -2.60
C HIS A 347 -25.92 4.07 -3.17
N ASP A 348 -24.72 3.48 -3.30
CA ASP A 348 -24.53 2.10 -3.76
C ASP A 348 -25.47 1.15 -2.99
N GLU A 349 -26.23 0.32 -3.73
CA GLU A 349 -27.11 -0.66 -3.11
C GLU A 349 -26.30 -1.65 -2.26
N MET A 350 -26.47 -1.56 -0.95
CA MET A 350 -25.78 -2.41 0.02
C MET A 350 -26.73 -3.47 0.55
N ASN A 351 -26.91 -4.54 -0.23
CA ASN A 351 -27.68 -5.71 0.19
C ASN A 351 -27.02 -6.39 1.41
N GLY A 352 -27.79 -7.19 2.16
CA GLY A 352 -27.33 -7.86 3.38
C GLY A 352 -26.05 -8.67 3.19
N VAL A 353 -25.84 -9.27 2.02
CA VAL A 353 -24.60 -10.01 1.70
C VAL A 353 -23.38 -9.09 1.62
N LYS A 354 -23.50 -7.89 1.00
CA LYS A 354 -22.41 -6.90 0.95
C LYS A 354 -22.10 -6.37 2.35
N VAL A 355 -23.12 -6.16 3.20
CA VAL A 355 -22.91 -5.78 4.60
C VAL A 355 -22.12 -6.84 5.35
N ILE A 356 -22.49 -8.12 5.20
CA ILE A 356 -21.77 -9.24 5.81
C ILE A 356 -20.33 -9.31 5.28
N ALA A 357 -20.14 -9.18 3.97
CA ALA A 357 -18.81 -9.17 3.36
C ALA A 357 -17.93 -8.02 3.90
N MET A 358 -18.51 -6.83 4.08
CA MET A 358 -17.86 -5.68 4.68
C MET A 358 -17.44 -5.95 6.13
N LEU A 359 -18.33 -6.50 6.95
CA LEU A 359 -18.03 -6.87 8.35
C LEU A 359 -16.92 -7.93 8.44
N LEU A 360 -16.94 -8.92 7.55
CA LEU A 360 -15.87 -9.92 7.45
C LEU A 360 -14.54 -9.26 7.04
N ALA A 361 -14.55 -8.34 6.09
CA ALA A 361 -13.35 -7.60 5.70
C ALA A 361 -12.77 -6.82 6.89
N PHE A 362 -13.61 -6.10 7.65
CA PHE A 362 -13.21 -5.43 8.89
C PHE A 362 -12.59 -6.39 9.92
N TRP A 363 -13.19 -7.56 10.11
CA TRP A 363 -12.65 -8.57 11.01
C TRP A 363 -11.30 -9.11 10.54
N GLY A 364 -11.15 -9.38 9.24
CA GLY A 364 -9.89 -9.80 8.63
C GLY A 364 -8.79 -8.76 8.84
N PHE A 365 -9.09 -7.49 8.59
CA PHE A 365 -8.16 -6.39 8.85
C PHE A 365 -7.78 -6.27 10.33
N ALA A 366 -8.75 -6.33 11.24
CA ALA A 366 -8.50 -6.26 12.68
C ALA A 366 -7.60 -7.40 13.17
N SER A 367 -7.85 -8.63 12.71
CA SER A 367 -7.05 -9.81 13.03
C SER A 367 -5.59 -9.64 12.57
N TYR A 368 -5.40 -9.10 11.37
CA TYR A 368 -4.09 -8.85 10.79
C TYR A 368 -3.30 -7.76 11.53
N ILE A 369 -3.95 -6.61 11.79
CA ILE A 369 -3.36 -5.49 12.53
C ILE A 369 -2.95 -5.95 13.94
N TYR A 370 -3.81 -6.72 14.61
CA TYR A 370 -3.51 -7.22 15.94
C TYR A 370 -2.32 -8.17 15.96
N GLN A 371 -2.20 -9.04 14.96
CA GLN A 371 -1.03 -9.93 14.82
C GLN A 371 0.25 -9.14 14.59
N ASN A 372 0.21 -8.14 13.71
CA ASN A 372 1.34 -7.23 13.47
C ASN A 372 1.82 -6.56 14.76
N TYR A 373 0.87 -6.07 15.56
CA TYR A 373 1.18 -5.49 16.87
C TYR A 373 1.81 -6.52 17.83
N LEU A 374 1.34 -7.76 17.85
CA LEU A 374 1.92 -8.81 18.71
C LEU A 374 3.34 -9.18 18.30
N ASP A 375 3.61 -9.30 17.00
CA ASP A 375 4.95 -9.66 16.51
C ASP A 375 5.96 -8.55 16.79
N ASP A 376 5.55 -7.29 16.66
CA ASP A 376 6.37 -6.13 17.00
C ASP A 376 6.69 -6.08 18.50
N ARG A 377 5.70 -6.32 19.38
CA ARG A 377 5.95 -6.41 20.83
C ARG A 377 6.88 -7.56 21.21
N LYS A 378 6.87 -8.67 20.47
CA LYS A 378 7.80 -9.79 20.70
C LYS A 378 9.21 -9.43 20.27
N ALA A 379 9.37 -8.73 19.14
CA ALA A 379 10.68 -8.24 18.68
C ALA A 379 11.30 -7.30 19.71
N ILE A 380 10.54 -6.31 20.19
CA ILE A 380 10.99 -5.38 21.25
C ILE A 380 11.40 -6.14 22.52
N LYS A 381 10.59 -7.10 22.98
CA LYS A 381 10.93 -7.89 24.17
C LYS A 381 12.17 -8.76 24.00
N ALA A 382 12.42 -9.29 22.81
CA ALA A 382 13.60 -10.10 22.52
C ALA A 382 14.89 -9.25 22.52
N GLN A 383 14.79 -7.97 22.16
CA GLN A 383 15.89 -7.00 22.23
C GLN A 383 16.16 -6.60 23.69
N THR A 384 15.12 -6.21 24.45
CA THR A 384 15.28 -5.81 25.86
C THR A 384 15.74 -6.97 26.76
N GLY A 385 15.24 -8.19 26.53
CA GLY A 385 15.66 -9.37 27.29
C GLY A 385 17.09 -9.86 26.99
N ALA A 386 17.74 -9.32 25.96
CA ALA A 386 19.16 -9.55 25.70
C ALA A 386 20.07 -8.51 26.40
N ASP A 387 19.53 -7.33 26.74
CA ASP A 387 20.23 -6.25 27.45
C ASP A 387 20.13 -6.33 28.99
N ASP A 388 19.17 -7.09 29.53
CA ASP A 388 18.98 -7.26 30.99
C ASP A 388 20.11 -8.03 31.72
N ASN A 389 21.24 -8.31 31.06
CA ASN A 389 22.44 -8.85 31.72
C ASN A 389 23.45 -7.76 32.15
N HIS A 390 23.10 -6.47 32.03
CA HIS A 390 23.86 -5.41 32.69
C HIS A 390 22.96 -4.26 33.18
N SER A 391 23.14 -3.94 34.46
CA SER A 391 22.66 -2.76 35.23
C SER A 391 21.18 -2.66 35.57
N ASN A 392 20.89 -3.01 36.84
CA ASN A 392 20.06 -2.19 37.72
C ASN A 392 20.47 -0.72 37.58
N ASP A 393 19.54 0.20 37.36
CA ASP A 393 19.21 1.16 38.40
C ASP A 393 17.88 1.91 38.20
N SER A 394 17.45 2.43 39.33
CA SER A 394 16.22 3.07 39.75
C SER A 394 15.79 4.38 39.04
N SER A 395 14.47 4.46 38.80
CA SER A 395 13.54 5.60 39.01
C SER A 395 13.50 6.88 38.13
N CYS A 396 12.24 7.17 37.76
CA CYS A 396 11.50 8.45 37.72
C CYS A 396 11.43 9.33 36.44
N PHE A 397 10.16 9.50 36.01
CA PHE A 397 9.48 10.53 35.21
C PHE A 397 9.70 10.62 33.70
#